data_AF-A0A563EKF2-F1
#
_entry.id   AF-A0A563EKF2-F1
#
_cell.length_a   1.000
_cell.length_b   1.000
_cell.length_c   1.000
_cell.angle_alpha   90.00
_cell.angle_beta   90.00
_cell.angle_gamma   90.00
#
_symmetry.space_group_name_H-M   'P 1'
#
loop_
_entity.id
_entity.type
_entity.pdbx_description
1 polymer ?
#
loop_
_entity_poly.entity_id
_entity_poly.type
_entity_poly.pdbx_seq_one_letter_code
_entity_poly.pdbx_strand_id
1 'polypeptide(L)'
;MGDVIEQADRARAQVLTELTEAAGQEAAWRERKEALMLKAKSLGVSARQIGAHAYMSDVGAAKAIERKRAEPDVRDAVSET
;
A
#
# COMPACT_ATOMS: atom_id res chain seq x y z
N MET A 1 19.88 -38.06 6.53
CA MET A 1 20.22 -36.73 7.09
C MET A 1 20.05 -35.60 6.07
N GLY A 2 20.22 -35.81 4.75
CA GLY A 2 19.92 -34.80 3.72
C GLY A 2 18.43 -34.44 3.58
N ASP A 3 17.54 -35.41 3.76
CA ASP A 3 16.07 -35.22 3.59
C ASP A 3 15.46 -34.19 4.57
N VAL A 4 15.95 -34.13 5.82
CA VAL A 4 15.48 -33.17 6.83
C VAL A 4 15.97 -31.74 6.51
N ILE A 5 17.17 -31.61 5.96
CA ILE A 5 17.74 -30.33 5.55
C ILE A 5 16.96 -29.79 4.35
N GLU A 6 16.73 -30.64 3.34
CA GLU A 6 15.93 -30.27 2.17
C GLU A 6 14.48 -29.93 2.53
N GLN A 7 13.87 -30.65 3.48
CA GLN A 7 12.53 -30.33 3.97
C GLN A 7 12.50 -28.97 4.69
N ALA A 8 13.51 -28.66 5.49
CA ALA A 8 13.62 -27.36 6.16
C ALA A 8 13.82 -26.22 5.14
N ASP A 9 14.62 -26.43 4.09
CA ASP A 9 14.84 -25.43 3.06
C ASP A 9 13.59 -25.18 2.21
N ARG A 10 12.83 -26.24 1.88
CA ARG A 10 11.50 -26.11 1.25
C ARG A 10 10.53 -25.31 2.12
N ALA A 11 10.50 -25.59 3.42
CA ALA A 11 9.64 -24.86 4.35
C ALA A 11 10.01 -23.37 4.46
N ARG A 12 11.31 -23.04 4.51
CA ARG A 12 11.78 -21.64 4.48
C ARG A 12 11.39 -20.94 3.17
N ALA A 13 11.59 -21.59 2.03
CA ALA A 13 11.22 -21.04 0.73
C ALA A 13 9.73 -20.73 0.65
N GLN A 14 8.88 -21.65 1.14
CA GLN A 14 7.44 -21.45 1.20
C GLN A 14 7.05 -20.24 2.07
N VAL A 15 7.62 -20.11 3.27
CA VAL A 15 7.35 -18.96 4.15
C VAL A 15 7.76 -17.64 3.49
N LEU A 16 8.89 -17.61 2.76
CA LEU A 16 9.32 -16.41 2.04
C LEU A 16 8.38 -16.07 0.87
N THR A 17 7.84 -17.07 0.18
CA THR A 17 6.78 -16.86 -0.83
C THR A 17 5.52 -16.28 -0.20
N GLU A 18 5.02 -16.87 0.88
CA GLU A 18 3.84 -16.37 1.60
C GLU A 18 4.04 -14.93 2.10
N LEU A 19 5.24 -14.61 2.60
CA LEU A 19 5.59 -13.24 3.00
C LEU A 19 5.57 -12.27 1.81
N THR A 20 6.06 -12.70 0.65
CA THR A 20 6.07 -11.88 -0.57
C THR A 20 4.64 -11.59 -1.04
N GLU A 21 3.76 -12.59 -0.99
CA GLU A 21 2.34 -12.42 -1.32
C GLU A 21 1.64 -11.47 -0.35
N ALA A 22 1.89 -11.64 0.96
CA ALA A 22 1.34 -10.75 1.99
C ALA A 22 1.81 -9.30 1.80
N ALA A 23 3.10 -9.09 1.51
CA ALA A 23 3.65 -7.76 1.23
C ALA A 23 3.01 -7.13 -0.02
N GLY A 24 2.74 -7.93 -1.06
CA GLY A 24 2.02 -7.47 -2.26
C GLY A 24 0.59 -7.03 -1.95
N GLN A 25 -0.13 -7.81 -1.13
CA GLN A 25 -1.49 -7.46 -0.68
C GLN A 25 -1.48 -6.20 0.19
N GLU A 26 -0.53 -6.07 1.10
CA GLU A 26 -0.36 -4.87 1.93
C GLU A 26 -0.12 -3.63 1.07
N ALA A 27 0.75 -3.72 0.06
CA ALA A 27 1.01 -2.63 -0.88
C ALA A 27 -0.26 -2.22 -1.64
N ALA A 28 -1.03 -3.19 -2.15
CA ALA A 28 -2.28 -2.94 -2.85
C ALA A 28 -3.35 -2.30 -1.95
N TRP A 29 -3.48 -2.77 -0.70
CA TRP A 29 -4.40 -2.16 0.27
C TRP A 29 -3.97 -0.76 0.68
N ARG A 30 -2.67 -0.53 0.85
CA ARG A 30 -2.13 0.80 1.13
C ARG A 30 -2.44 1.76 -0.01
N GLU A 31 -2.21 1.36 -1.25
CA GLU A 31 -2.53 2.16 -2.42
C GLU A 31 -4.02 2.53 -2.47
N ARG A 32 -4.90 1.53 -2.28
CA ARG A 32 -6.35 1.74 -2.23
C ARG A 32 -6.74 2.67 -1.09
N LYS A 33 -6.13 2.54 0.09
CA LYS A 33 -6.36 3.43 1.24
C LYS A 33 -5.99 4.86 0.88
N GLU A 34 -4.81 5.09 0.32
CA GLU A 34 -4.33 6.42 -0.05
C GLU A 34 -5.19 7.06 -1.15
N ALA A 35 -5.67 6.28 -2.14
CA ALA A 35 -6.62 6.76 -3.16
C ALA A 35 -7.97 7.18 -2.55
N LEU A 36 -8.50 6.41 -1.59
CA LEU A 36 -9.73 6.77 -0.87
C LEU A 36 -9.55 8.02 -0.01
N MET A 37 -8.38 8.21 0.62
CA MET A 37 -8.07 9.41 1.38
C MET A 37 -8.03 10.66 0.48
N LEU A 38 -7.41 10.56 -0.70
CA LEU A 38 -7.40 11.64 -1.68
C LEU A 38 -8.82 11.98 -2.15
N LYS A 39 -9.65 10.96 -2.43
CA LYS A 39 -11.06 11.14 -2.78
C LYS A 39 -11.88 11.78 -1.65
N ALA A 40 -11.68 11.36 -0.41
CA ALA A 40 -12.35 11.98 0.74
C ALA A 40 -11.95 13.45 0.87
N LYS A 41 -10.68 13.78 0.62
CA LYS A 41 -10.20 15.16 0.64
C LYS A 41 -10.82 16.01 -0.47
N SER A 42 -11.00 15.48 -1.68
CA SER A 42 -11.66 16.22 -2.77
C SER A 42 -13.15 16.46 -2.51
N LEU A 43 -13.77 15.62 -1.67
CA LEU A 43 -15.14 15.82 -1.17
C LEU A 43 -15.22 16.78 0.04
N GLY A 44 -14.12 17.40 0.44
CA GLY A 44 -14.09 18.39 1.54
C GLY A 44 -13.93 17.80 2.94
N VAL A 45 -13.69 16.49 3.08
CA VAL A 45 -13.47 15.89 4.40
C VAL A 45 -12.14 16.37 5.00
N SER A 46 -12.15 16.73 6.29
CA SER A 46 -10.96 17.22 6.98
C SER A 46 -9.90 16.13 7.16
N ALA A 47 -8.61 16.51 7.17
CA ALA A 47 -7.51 15.55 7.39
C ALA A 47 -7.62 14.84 8.75
N ARG A 48 -8.17 15.51 9.77
CA ARG A 48 -8.47 14.93 11.08
C ARG A 48 -9.50 13.81 11.00
N GLN A 49 -10.63 14.03 10.31
CA GLN A 49 -11.66 13.00 10.12
C GLN A 49 -11.14 11.85 9.25
N ILE A 50 -10.41 12.16 8.18
CA ILE A 50 -9.77 11.13 7.34
C ILE A 50 -8.80 10.28 8.17
N GLY A 51 -7.95 10.91 8.98
CA GLY A 51 -7.00 10.22 9.86
C GLY A 51 -7.69 9.29 10.85
N ALA A 52 -8.78 9.75 11.48
CA ALA A 52 -9.57 8.93 12.41
C ALA A 52 -10.10 7.65 11.75
N HIS A 53 -10.58 7.73 10.50
CA HIS A 53 -11.08 6.55 9.76
C HIS A 53 -9.96 5.71 9.12
N ALA A 54 -8.80 6.30 8.82
CA ALA A 54 -7.65 5.61 8.24
C ALA A 54 -6.66 5.06 9.30
N TYR A 55 -7.03 5.15 10.59
CA TYR A 55 -6.24 4.79 11.76
C TYR A 55 -4.86 5.45 11.77
N MET A 56 -4.81 6.77 11.56
CA MET A 56 -3.58 7.56 11.59
C MET A 56 -3.79 8.97 12.13
N SER A 57 -2.70 9.67 12.46
CA SER A 57 -2.78 11.08 12.85
C SER A 57 -3.27 11.96 11.68
N ASP A 58 -3.81 13.12 12.01
CA ASP A 58 -4.20 14.16 11.05
C ASP A 58 -3.01 14.60 10.17
N VAL A 59 -1.83 14.77 10.77
CA VAL A 59 -0.57 15.06 10.05
C VAL A 59 -0.18 13.92 9.12
N GLY A 60 -0.31 12.67 9.59
CA GLY A 60 -0.04 11.49 8.77
C GLY A 60 -0.97 11.40 7.57
N ALA A 61 -2.25 11.70 7.77
CA ALA A 61 -3.26 11.73 6.72
C ALA A 61 -2.97 12.81 5.68
N ALA A 62 -2.63 14.02 6.12
CA ALA A 62 -2.26 15.12 5.22
C ALA A 62 -1.07 14.75 4.34
N LYS A 63 0.02 14.25 4.93
CA LYS A 63 1.22 13.83 4.20
C LYS A 63 0.96 12.71 3.20
N ALA A 64 0.13 11.73 3.57
CA ALA A 64 -0.23 10.63 2.67
C ALA A 64 -1.05 11.13 1.47
N ILE A 65 -1.99 12.06 1.70
CA ILE A 65 -2.78 12.68 0.63
C ILE A 65 -1.89 13.50 -0.32
N GLU A 66 -0.98 14.30 0.23
CA GLU A 66 -0.03 15.10 -0.56
C GLU A 66 0.87 14.22 -1.42
N ARG A 67 1.42 13.14 -0.84
CA ARG A 67 2.19 12.15 -1.58
C ARG A 67 1.38 11.54 -2.72
N LYS A 68 0.17 11.05 -2.44
CA LYS A 68 -0.70 10.42 -3.46
C LYS A 68 -1.13 11.40 -4.56
N ARG A 69 -1.28 12.69 -4.23
CA ARG A 69 -1.56 13.76 -5.20
C ARG A 69 -0.37 14.04 -6.11
N ALA A 70 0.86 13.92 -5.59
CA ALA A 70 2.09 14.14 -6.33
C ALA A 70 2.52 12.93 -7.17
N GLU A 71 1.88 11.77 -7.00
CA GLU A 71 2.08 10.62 -7.87
C GLU A 71 1.59 10.97 -9.28
N PRO A 72 2.43 10.83 -10.33
CA PRO A 72 2.02 11.09 -11.70
C PRO A 72 0.91 10.09 -12.08
N ASP A 73 -0.18 10.59 -12.66
CA ASP A 73 -1.19 9.71 -13.23
C ASP A 73 -0.56 8.98 -14.42
N VAL A 74 -0.32 7.68 -14.26
CA VAL A 74 0.30 6.84 -15.31
C VAL A 74 -0.51 6.89 -16.61
N ARG A 75 -1.77 7.33 -16.57
CA ARG A 75 -2.60 7.56 -17.75
C ARG A 75 -2.12 8.69 -18.66
N ASP A 76 -1.49 9.73 -18.12
CA ASP A 76 -0.97 10.84 -18.92
C ASP A 76 0.35 10.51 -19.63
N ALA A 77 1.07 9.48 -19.17
CA ALA A 77 2.36 9.07 -19.73
C ALA A 77 2.25 8.22 -21.02
N VAL A 78 1.05 7.74 -21.37
CA VAL A 78 0.83 6.85 -22.53
C VAL A 78 0.24 7.61 -23.74
N SER A 79 -0.01 8.92 -23.61
CA SER A 79 -0.52 9.74 -24.72
C SER A 79 0.57 10.35 -25.62
N GLU A 80 1.86 10.09 -25.34
CA GLU A 80 2.98 10.50 -26.18
C GLU A 80 3.77 9.28 -26.72
N THR A 81 3.14 8.44 -27.55
CA THR A 81 3.84 7.54 -28.48
C THR A 81 2.95 7.26 -29.69
#